data_AF-A0A670YTK3-F1
#
_entry.id   AF-A0A670YTK3-F1
#
_cell.length_a   1.000
_cell.length_b   1.000
_cell.length_c   1.000
_cell.angle_alpha   90.00
_cell.angle_beta   90.00
_cell.angle_gamma   90.00
#
_symmetry.space_group_name_H-M   'P 1'
#
loop_
_entity.id
_entity.type
_entity.pdbx_description
1 polymer ?
#
loop_
_entity_poly.entity_id
_entity_poly.type
_entity_poly.pdbx_seq_one_letter_code
_entity_poly.pdbx_strand_id
1 'polypeptide(L)'
;MTIRERTKIEMLASVAAVGWGTLPQFRCASLLVVPKFLGKEGRLYILTYMLATVYDGPVANIRHNLGEVVRSISCTVELQIENSKKAWKVSLAPMRKILKDMVRSGKTLRSESQDISRSFTELNKQVESRAGTESRRLARETEGSASTQEVYEAKTRMRCESKKPKWRLKSGLLKSRV
;
A
#
# COMPACT_ATOMS: atom_id res chain seq x y z
N MET A 1 -33.05 -41.06 0.89
CA MET A 1 -34.42 -40.54 0.64
C MET A 1 -34.98 -39.97 1.94
N THR A 2 -35.08 -38.66 2.07
CA THR A 2 -35.45 -37.97 3.33
C THR A 2 -36.98 -37.91 3.50
N ILE A 3 -37.47 -37.76 4.74
CA ILE A 3 -38.91 -37.77 5.08
C ILE A 3 -39.70 -36.69 4.30
N ARG A 4 -39.07 -35.54 4.02
CA ARG A 4 -39.64 -34.44 3.21
C ARG A 4 -39.77 -34.79 1.72
N GLU A 5 -38.92 -35.65 1.20
CA GLU A 5 -39.03 -36.12 -0.19
C GLU A 5 -40.24 -37.07 -0.33
N ARG A 6 -40.52 -37.88 0.69
CA ARG A 6 -41.68 -38.79 0.68
C ARG A 6 -43.02 -38.05 0.64
N THR A 7 -43.19 -37.02 1.46
CA THR A 7 -44.45 -36.24 1.46
C THR A 7 -44.67 -35.50 0.15
N LYS A 8 -43.61 -35.01 -0.50
CA LYS A 8 -43.70 -34.42 -1.85
C LYS A 8 -44.14 -35.44 -2.90
N ILE A 9 -43.56 -36.65 -2.85
CA ILE A 9 -43.89 -37.73 -3.79
C ILE A 9 -45.34 -38.18 -3.61
N GLU A 10 -45.80 -38.31 -2.37
CA GLU A 10 -47.20 -38.66 -2.06
C GLU A 10 -48.19 -37.60 -2.59
N MET A 11 -47.86 -36.31 -2.43
CA MET A 11 -48.67 -35.20 -2.95
C MET A 11 -48.68 -35.17 -4.50
N LEU A 12 -47.56 -35.48 -5.15
CA LEU A 12 -47.51 -35.58 -6.61
C LEU A 12 -48.30 -36.79 -7.12
N ALA A 13 -48.20 -37.93 -6.43
CA ALA A 13 -48.92 -39.15 -6.77
C ALA A 13 -50.45 -38.96 -6.64
N SER A 14 -50.91 -38.26 -5.61
CA SER A 14 -52.34 -37.99 -5.42
C SER A 14 -52.91 -37.07 -6.50
N VAL A 15 -52.19 -35.99 -6.86
CA VAL A 15 -52.59 -35.09 -7.96
C VAL A 15 -52.62 -35.81 -9.29
N ALA A 16 -51.62 -36.65 -9.58
CA ALA A 16 -51.58 -37.45 -10.80
C ALA A 16 -52.73 -38.47 -10.86
N ALA A 17 -53.08 -39.10 -9.74
CA ALA A 17 -54.20 -40.03 -9.66
C ALA A 17 -55.55 -39.33 -9.88
N VAL A 18 -55.77 -38.15 -9.29
CA VAL A 18 -56.97 -37.34 -9.52
C VAL A 18 -57.04 -36.90 -10.98
N GLY A 19 -55.94 -36.40 -11.55
CA GLY A 19 -55.87 -36.00 -12.96
C GLY A 19 -56.14 -37.15 -13.93
N TRP A 20 -55.69 -38.37 -13.59
CA TRP A 20 -56.05 -39.58 -14.32
C TRP A 20 -57.54 -39.89 -14.24
N GLY A 21 -58.14 -39.76 -13.07
CA GLY A 21 -59.56 -39.99 -12.86
C GLY A 21 -60.44 -39.03 -13.66
N THR A 22 -60.12 -37.74 -13.63
CA THR A 22 -61.02 -36.67 -14.08
C THR A 22 -60.80 -36.20 -15.52
N LEU A 23 -59.58 -36.28 -16.07
CA LEU A 23 -59.26 -35.64 -17.34
C LEU A 23 -58.95 -36.65 -18.48
N PRO A 24 -59.79 -36.73 -19.53
CA PRO A 24 -59.57 -37.63 -20.68
C PRO A 24 -58.24 -37.37 -21.39
N GLN A 25 -57.85 -36.10 -21.52
CA GLN A 25 -56.58 -35.71 -22.15
C GLN A 25 -55.36 -36.26 -21.39
N PHE A 26 -55.42 -36.29 -20.06
CA PHE A 26 -54.35 -36.83 -19.23
C PHE A 26 -54.21 -38.35 -19.38
N ARG A 27 -55.35 -39.07 -19.50
CA ARG A 27 -55.35 -40.51 -19.81
C ARG A 27 -54.75 -40.81 -21.19
N CYS A 28 -55.13 -40.05 -22.21
CA CYS A 28 -54.59 -40.26 -23.56
C CYS A 28 -53.09 -39.96 -23.63
N ALA A 29 -52.65 -38.84 -23.03
CA ALA A 29 -51.25 -38.45 -23.02
C ALA A 29 -50.37 -39.53 -22.34
N SER A 30 -50.79 -40.03 -21.19
CA SER A 30 -50.05 -41.06 -20.47
C SER A 30 -50.04 -42.44 -21.16
N LEU A 31 -51.15 -42.87 -21.78
CA LEU A 31 -51.22 -44.07 -22.62
C LEU A 31 -50.29 -43.99 -23.83
N LEU A 32 -49.98 -42.79 -24.34
CA LEU A 32 -49.01 -42.58 -25.43
C LEU A 32 -47.58 -42.45 -24.92
N VAL A 33 -47.36 -41.77 -23.80
CA VAL A 33 -46.05 -41.43 -23.27
C VAL A 33 -45.38 -42.62 -22.57
N VAL A 34 -46.11 -43.38 -21.76
CA VAL A 34 -45.54 -44.51 -21.00
C VAL A 34 -44.96 -45.59 -21.93
N PRO A 35 -45.65 -46.02 -23.02
CA PRO A 35 -45.07 -46.98 -23.96
C PRO A 35 -43.87 -46.43 -24.76
N LYS A 36 -43.79 -45.11 -24.98
CA LYS A 36 -42.66 -44.48 -25.67
C LYS A 36 -41.39 -44.53 -24.82
N PHE A 37 -41.51 -44.40 -23.50
CA PHE A 37 -40.40 -44.61 -22.56
C PHE A 37 -39.99 -46.08 -22.39
N LEU A 38 -40.82 -47.04 -22.80
CA LEU A 38 -40.49 -48.47 -22.79
C LEU A 38 -39.93 -48.96 -24.14
N GLY A 39 -39.81 -48.07 -25.13
CA GLY A 39 -39.24 -48.35 -26.45
C GLY A 39 -37.71 -48.28 -26.50
N LYS A 40 -37.16 -48.39 -27.72
CA LYS A 40 -35.70 -48.34 -27.98
C LYS A 40 -35.06 -47.03 -27.49
N GLU A 41 -35.74 -45.91 -27.69
CA GLU A 41 -35.30 -44.57 -27.25
C GLU A 41 -35.41 -44.37 -25.73
N GLY A 42 -36.38 -45.03 -25.10
CA GLY A 42 -36.65 -44.94 -23.67
C GLY A 42 -35.59 -45.59 -22.77
N ARG A 43 -34.81 -46.53 -23.32
CA ARG A 43 -33.73 -47.21 -22.60
C ARG A 43 -32.66 -46.25 -22.08
N LEU A 44 -32.39 -45.18 -22.82
CA LEU A 44 -31.43 -44.16 -22.38
C LEU A 44 -31.95 -43.43 -21.14
N TYR A 45 -33.23 -43.07 -21.10
CA TYR A 45 -33.85 -42.43 -19.94
C TYR A 45 -33.79 -43.33 -18.72
N ILE A 46 -34.15 -44.61 -18.85
CA ILE A 46 -34.08 -45.58 -17.75
C ILE A 46 -32.63 -45.74 -17.27
N LEU A 47 -31.67 -45.85 -18.20
CA LEU A 47 -30.25 -46.00 -17.87
C LEU A 47 -29.71 -44.76 -17.12
N THR A 48 -30.05 -43.55 -17.57
CA THR A 48 -29.66 -42.31 -16.89
C THR A 48 -30.31 -42.16 -15.52
N TYR A 49 -31.57 -42.58 -15.35
CA TYR A 49 -32.24 -42.60 -14.06
C TYR A 49 -31.56 -43.57 -13.09
N MET A 50 -31.26 -44.79 -13.55
CA MET A 50 -30.51 -45.76 -12.76
C MET A 50 -29.14 -45.22 -12.38
N LEU A 51 -28.42 -44.62 -13.34
CA LEU A 51 -27.14 -43.99 -13.09
C LEU A 51 -27.25 -42.91 -12.00
N ALA A 52 -28.22 -42.00 -12.11
CA ALA A 52 -28.46 -40.95 -11.12
C ALA A 52 -28.72 -41.53 -9.72
N THR A 53 -29.52 -42.59 -9.61
CA THR A 53 -29.77 -43.24 -8.31
C THR A 53 -28.53 -43.91 -7.72
N VAL A 54 -27.67 -44.51 -8.57
CA VAL A 54 -26.41 -45.11 -8.12
C VAL A 54 -25.43 -44.05 -7.65
N TYR A 55 -25.37 -42.89 -8.31
CA TYR A 55 -24.48 -41.79 -7.92
C TYR A 55 -24.92 -41.04 -6.67
N ASP A 56 -26.20 -41.11 -6.28
CA ASP A 56 -26.69 -40.36 -5.11
C ASP A 56 -25.99 -40.78 -3.81
N GLY A 57 -25.61 -42.07 -3.69
CA GLY A 57 -24.84 -42.60 -2.55
C GLY A 57 -23.42 -42.03 -2.46
N PRO A 58 -22.54 -42.26 -3.46
CA PRO A 58 -21.19 -41.69 -3.49
C PRO A 58 -21.18 -40.17 -3.33
N VAL A 59 -22.10 -39.46 -3.97
CA VAL A 59 -22.20 -38.00 -3.90
C VAL A 59 -22.56 -37.55 -2.48
N ALA A 60 -23.50 -38.22 -1.79
CA ALA A 60 -23.81 -37.91 -0.41
C ALA A 60 -22.60 -38.12 0.52
N ASN A 61 -21.83 -39.19 0.31
CA ASN A 61 -20.60 -39.45 1.07
C ASN A 61 -19.52 -38.38 0.84
N ILE A 62 -19.27 -38.00 -0.42
CA ILE A 62 -18.31 -36.95 -0.75
C ILE A 62 -18.74 -35.63 -0.14
N ARG A 63 -20.02 -35.26 -0.22
CA ARG A 63 -20.54 -34.03 0.40
C ARG A 63 -20.33 -34.03 1.91
N HIS A 64 -20.56 -35.16 2.57
CA HIS A 64 -20.33 -35.28 4.00
C HIS A 64 -18.85 -35.08 4.37
N ASN A 65 -17.95 -35.80 3.71
CA ASN A 65 -16.51 -35.68 3.93
C ASN A 65 -16.00 -34.27 3.60
N LEU A 66 -16.47 -33.67 2.52
CA LEU A 66 -16.11 -32.31 2.14
C LEU A 66 -16.55 -31.30 3.21
N GLY A 67 -17.72 -31.50 3.83
CA GLY A 67 -18.16 -30.68 4.96
C GLY A 67 -17.18 -30.71 6.12
N GLU A 68 -16.65 -31.89 6.46
CA GLU A 68 -15.64 -32.03 7.53
C GLU A 68 -14.29 -31.43 7.12
N VAL A 69 -13.87 -31.62 5.87
CA VAL A 69 -12.65 -31.00 5.33
C VAL A 69 -12.75 -29.47 5.40
N VAL A 70 -13.86 -28.88 4.95
CA VAL A 70 -14.08 -27.42 5.01
C VAL A 70 -14.03 -26.93 6.45
N ARG A 71 -14.63 -27.67 7.39
CA ARG A 71 -14.60 -27.35 8.81
C ARG A 71 -13.17 -27.38 9.37
N SER A 72 -12.36 -28.38 9.03
CA SER A 72 -10.96 -28.46 9.47
C SER A 72 -10.08 -27.35 8.87
N ILE A 73 -10.30 -27.00 7.60
CA ILE A 73 -9.60 -25.90 6.93
C ILE A 73 -9.95 -24.56 7.59
N SER A 74 -11.22 -24.30 7.91
CA SER A 74 -11.63 -23.08 8.62
C SER A 74 -10.88 -22.92 9.94
N CYS A 75 -10.84 -23.97 10.76
CA CYS A 75 -10.11 -23.97 12.02
C CYS A 75 -8.61 -23.71 11.81
N THR A 76 -8.01 -24.33 10.78
CA THR A 76 -6.60 -24.14 10.46
C THR A 76 -6.31 -22.71 10.03
N VAL A 77 -7.17 -22.11 9.21
CA VAL A 77 -7.03 -20.73 8.74
C VAL A 77 -7.18 -19.73 9.88
N GLU A 78 -8.15 -19.94 10.78
CA GLU A 78 -8.32 -19.12 11.99
C GLU A 78 -7.05 -19.14 12.85
N LEU A 79 -6.51 -20.33 13.11
CA LEU A 79 -5.27 -20.50 13.86
C LEU A 79 -4.07 -19.83 13.16
N GLN A 80 -3.96 -19.96 11.82
CA GLN A 80 -2.91 -19.31 11.04
C GLN A 80 -3.00 -17.79 11.14
N ILE A 81 -4.20 -17.21 10.99
CA ILE A 81 -4.40 -15.75 11.10
C ILE A 81 -3.98 -15.25 12.48
N GLU A 82 -4.37 -15.95 13.55
CA GLU A 82 -4.00 -15.54 14.90
C GLU A 82 -2.48 -15.58 15.13
N ASN A 83 -1.83 -16.66 14.72
CA ASN A 83 -0.38 -16.79 14.85
C ASN A 83 0.37 -15.78 13.98
N SER A 84 -0.08 -15.54 12.75
CA SER A 84 0.47 -14.50 11.89
C SER A 84 0.31 -13.10 12.50
N LYS A 85 -0.83 -12.78 13.11
CA LYS A 85 -1.03 -11.50 13.81
C LYS A 85 -0.06 -11.35 14.99
N LYS A 86 0.10 -12.41 15.80
CA LYS A 86 1.04 -12.42 16.94
C LYS A 86 2.48 -12.24 16.45
N ALA A 87 2.90 -13.01 15.45
CA ALA A 87 4.23 -12.90 14.85
C ALA A 87 4.47 -11.49 14.28
N TRP A 88 3.53 -10.97 13.49
CA TRP A 88 3.61 -9.62 12.91
C TRP A 88 3.73 -8.54 13.98
N LYS A 89 2.96 -8.63 15.08
CA LYS A 89 3.02 -7.68 16.18
C LYS A 89 4.40 -7.65 16.82
N VAL A 90 5.02 -8.82 17.04
CA VAL A 90 6.37 -8.93 17.62
C VAL A 90 7.42 -8.43 16.63
N SER A 91 7.34 -8.81 15.36
CA SER A 91 8.30 -8.40 14.32
C SER A 91 8.27 -6.90 14.02
N LEU A 92 7.09 -6.25 14.08
CA LEU A 92 6.96 -4.80 13.81
C LEU A 92 7.09 -3.93 15.07
N ALA A 93 7.10 -4.52 16.27
CA ALA A 93 7.33 -3.78 17.51
C ALA A 93 8.59 -2.90 17.48
N PRO A 94 9.78 -3.38 17.07
CA PRO A 94 10.98 -2.55 17.01
C PRO A 94 10.86 -1.42 15.98
N MET A 95 10.32 -1.70 14.79
CA MET A 95 10.13 -0.68 13.75
C MET A 95 9.22 0.46 14.22
N ARG A 96 8.11 0.12 14.90
CA ARG A 96 7.22 1.13 15.51
C ARG A 96 7.92 1.96 16.58
N LYS A 97 8.80 1.36 17.37
CA LYS A 97 9.57 2.08 18.39
C LYS A 97 10.54 3.07 17.76
N ILE A 98 11.31 2.63 16.77
CA ILE A 98 12.27 3.48 16.04
C ILE A 98 11.56 4.68 15.39
N LEU A 99 10.45 4.46 14.69
CA LEU A 99 9.67 5.54 14.07
C LEU A 99 9.13 6.54 15.12
N LYS A 100 8.65 6.04 16.27
CA LYS A 100 8.16 6.89 17.35
C LYS A 100 9.28 7.74 17.97
N ASP A 101 10.44 7.14 18.20
CA ASP A 101 11.60 7.84 18.76
C ASP A 101 12.12 8.89 17.77
N MET A 102 12.16 8.60 16.48
CA MET A 102 12.55 9.56 15.44
C MET A 102 11.61 10.77 15.39
N VAL A 103 10.29 10.55 15.46
CA VAL A 103 9.30 11.63 15.50
C VAL A 103 9.45 12.47 16.77
N ARG A 104 9.71 11.84 17.92
CA ARG A 104 9.93 12.55 19.19
C ARG A 104 11.19 13.41 19.11
N SER A 105 12.32 12.85 18.69
CA SER A 105 13.57 13.58 18.52
C SER A 105 13.42 14.74 17.53
N GLY A 106 12.71 14.55 16.41
CA GLY A 106 12.43 15.64 15.46
C GLY A 106 11.63 16.79 16.07
N LYS A 107 10.66 16.50 16.95
CA LYS A 107 9.92 17.54 17.70
C LYS A 107 10.82 18.29 18.67
N THR A 108 11.64 17.58 19.45
CA THR A 108 12.59 18.20 20.39
C THR A 108 13.61 19.08 19.66
N LEU A 109 14.21 18.57 18.57
CA LEU A 109 15.14 19.33 17.75
C LEU A 109 14.50 20.62 17.20
N ARG A 110 13.22 20.57 16.82
CA ARG A 110 12.51 21.76 16.32
C ARG A 110 12.24 22.79 17.41
N SER A 111 11.88 22.37 18.62
CA SER A 111 11.71 23.31 19.74
C SER A 111 13.04 23.93 20.16
N GLU A 112 14.09 23.13 20.30
CA GLU A 112 15.43 23.62 20.64
C GLU A 112 15.96 24.59 19.57
N SER A 113 15.78 24.28 18.28
CA SER A 113 16.16 25.19 17.19
C SER A 113 15.42 26.52 17.24
N GLN A 114 14.13 26.51 17.61
CA GLN A 114 13.35 27.76 17.79
C GLN A 114 13.85 28.57 18.99
N ASP A 115 14.16 27.92 20.11
CA ASP A 115 14.67 28.60 21.31
C ASP A 115 16.07 29.20 21.07
N ILE A 116 16.95 28.47 20.40
CA ILE A 116 18.25 28.97 19.97
C ILE A 116 18.07 30.18 19.04
N SER A 117 17.18 30.08 18.05
CA SER A 117 16.89 31.18 17.13
C SER A 117 16.40 32.44 17.87
N ARG A 118 15.53 32.27 18.87
CA ARG A 118 15.02 33.37 19.71
C ARG A 118 16.13 34.03 20.52
N SER A 119 16.98 33.23 21.14
CA SER A 119 18.13 33.72 21.91
C SER A 119 19.08 34.54 21.03
N PHE A 120 19.38 34.06 19.81
CA PHE A 120 20.20 34.82 18.86
C PHE A 120 19.56 36.13 18.40
N THR A 121 18.24 36.17 18.16
CA THR A 121 17.55 37.43 17.84
C THR A 121 17.59 38.43 18.99
N GLU A 122 17.46 37.97 20.23
CA GLU A 122 17.53 38.83 21.42
C GLU A 122 18.95 39.37 21.62
N LEU A 123 19.97 38.53 21.44
CA LEU A 123 21.38 38.96 21.45
C LEU A 123 21.67 39.97 20.34
N ASN A 124 21.20 39.74 19.12
CA ASN A 124 21.39 40.67 18.01
C ASN A 124 20.76 42.05 18.31
N LYS A 125 19.56 42.06 18.91
CA LYS A 125 18.87 43.29 19.31
C LYS A 125 19.63 44.05 20.41
N GLN A 126 20.23 43.34 21.36
CA GLN A 126 21.08 43.94 22.39
C GLN A 126 22.38 44.51 21.79
N VAL A 127 23.00 43.82 20.83
CA VAL A 127 24.20 44.30 20.15
C VAL A 127 23.89 45.50 19.25
N GLU A 128 22.75 45.54 18.55
CA GLU A 128 22.31 46.73 17.80
C GLU A 128 22.05 47.95 18.72
N SER A 129 21.66 47.71 19.98
CA SER A 129 21.49 48.79 20.97
C SER A 129 22.80 49.27 21.63
N ARG A 130 23.84 48.44 21.68
CA ARG A 130 25.15 48.75 22.31
C ARG A 130 26.25 49.10 21.31
N ALA A 131 26.24 48.50 20.12
CA ALA A 131 27.09 48.89 19.00
C ALA A 131 26.40 50.08 18.33
N GLY A 132 26.76 51.26 18.81
CA GLY A 132 26.19 52.53 18.45
C GLY A 132 25.84 52.66 16.96
N THR A 133 24.58 53.06 16.75
CA THR A 133 24.05 53.69 15.55
C THR A 133 24.86 54.93 15.11
N GLU A 134 25.87 55.34 15.89
CA GLU A 134 26.87 56.39 15.61
C GLU A 134 27.77 56.05 14.40
N SER A 135 28.24 54.80 14.24
CA SER A 135 29.18 54.47 13.14
C SER A 135 28.54 54.45 11.75
N ARG A 136 27.21 54.30 11.65
CA ARG A 136 26.50 54.27 10.36
C ARG A 136 26.19 55.66 9.80
N ARG A 137 26.21 56.71 10.63
CA ARG A 137 26.08 58.10 10.14
C ARG A 137 27.39 58.60 9.53
N LEU A 138 28.53 58.34 10.17
CA LEU A 138 29.84 58.73 9.63
C LEU A 138 30.26 57.95 8.38
N ALA A 139 29.81 56.71 8.19
CA ALA A 139 30.12 55.94 6.98
C ALA A 139 29.28 56.32 5.75
N ARG A 140 28.16 57.05 5.92
CA ARG A 140 27.28 57.45 4.81
C ARG A 140 27.70 58.75 4.13
N GLU A 141 28.57 59.55 4.73
CA GLU A 141 29.04 60.81 4.15
C GLU A 141 30.33 60.68 3.33
N THR A 142 31.07 59.56 3.43
CA THR A 142 32.43 59.46 2.85
C THR A 142 32.59 58.45 1.71
N GLU A 143 31.61 57.59 1.40
CA GLU A 143 31.71 56.67 0.25
C GLU A 143 30.59 56.88 -0.76
N GLY A 144 30.70 58.00 -1.47
CA GLY A 144 30.04 58.18 -2.75
C GLY A 144 30.65 57.26 -3.80
N SER A 145 29.88 56.26 -4.21
CA SER A 145 29.90 55.65 -5.55
C SER A 145 31.17 54.90 -5.98
N ALA A 146 31.60 53.88 -5.22
CA ALA A 146 32.41 52.80 -5.79
C ALA A 146 31.58 51.50 -5.75
N SER A 147 31.38 50.88 -6.91
CA SER A 147 30.67 49.60 -6.99
C SER A 147 31.46 48.52 -6.24
N THR A 148 30.78 47.65 -5.49
CA THR A 148 31.41 46.52 -4.78
C THR A 148 32.33 45.72 -5.71
N GLN A 149 31.98 45.65 -7.00
CA GLN A 149 32.78 44.98 -8.03
C GLN A 149 34.15 45.64 -8.28
N GLU A 150 34.22 46.98 -8.33
CA GLU A 150 35.49 47.72 -8.52
C GLU A 150 36.43 47.53 -7.33
N VAL A 151 35.88 47.47 -6.11
CA VAL A 151 36.65 47.22 -4.88
C VAL A 151 37.24 45.81 -4.87
N TYR A 152 36.48 44.80 -5.33
CA TYR A 152 36.98 43.42 -5.44
C TYR A 152 38.03 43.25 -6.54
N GLU A 153 37.87 43.92 -7.67
CA GLU A 153 38.87 43.91 -8.75
C GLU A 153 40.17 44.57 -8.33
N ALA A 154 40.11 45.74 -7.67
CA ALA A 154 41.29 46.43 -7.15
C ALA A 154 42.06 45.57 -6.14
N LYS A 155 41.35 44.90 -5.23
CA LYS A 155 41.95 44.04 -4.20
C LYS A 155 42.60 42.79 -4.79
N THR A 156 42.00 42.21 -5.82
CA THR A 156 42.53 41.03 -6.51
C THR A 156 43.80 41.38 -7.28
N ARG A 157 43.81 42.53 -7.98
CA ARG A 157 44.99 43.02 -8.71
C ARG A 157 46.21 43.24 -7.81
N MET A 158 46.02 43.86 -6.64
CA MET A 158 47.08 44.08 -5.66
C MET A 158 47.71 42.77 -5.14
N ARG A 159 46.92 41.70 -4.99
CA ARG A 159 47.40 40.38 -4.55
C ARG A 159 48.17 39.63 -5.64
N CYS A 160 47.87 39.89 -6.91
CA CYS A 160 48.60 39.31 -8.03
C CYS A 160 49.96 40.00 -8.25
N GLU A 161 50.06 41.30 -7.96
CA GLU A 161 51.34 42.02 -8.03
C GLU A 161 52.30 41.62 -6.91
N SER A 162 51.81 41.39 -5.69
CA SER A 162 52.64 40.99 -4.55
C SER A 162 53.21 39.56 -4.66
N LYS A 163 52.72 38.74 -5.60
CA LYS A 163 53.21 37.37 -5.86
C LYS A 163 54.08 37.23 -7.10
N LYS A 164 54.53 38.32 -7.74
CA LYS A 164 55.50 38.20 -8.85
C LYS A 164 56.85 37.69 -8.31
N PRO A 165 57.39 36.57 -8.83
CA PRO A 165 58.68 36.06 -8.37
C PRO A 165 59.81 37.03 -8.72
N LYS A 166 60.70 37.26 -7.74
CA LYS A 166 61.83 38.21 -7.75
C LYS A 166 62.88 38.00 -8.86
N TRP A 167 62.74 36.97 -9.69
CA TRP A 167 63.67 36.66 -10.78
C TRP A 167 63.40 37.42 -12.08
N ARG A 168 62.27 38.13 -12.21
CA ARG A 168 61.89 38.89 -13.43
C ARG A 168 62.28 40.38 -13.41
N LEU A 169 63.30 40.76 -12.64
CA LEU A 169 63.92 42.09 -12.71
C LEU A 169 65.41 42.06 -13.10
N LYS A 170 65.99 40.87 -13.35
CA LYS A 170 67.39 40.72 -13.78
C LYS A 170 67.60 40.33 -15.25
N SER A 171 66.53 40.20 -16.04
CA SER A 171 66.61 39.88 -17.48
C SER A 171 66.35 41.07 -18.41
N GLY A 172 66.26 42.30 -17.88
CA GLY A 172 66.12 43.54 -18.65
C GLY A 172 67.32 44.50 -18.56
N LEU A 173 68.37 44.15 -17.83
CA LEU A 173 69.54 45.00 -17.54
C LEU A 173 70.86 44.33 -17.94
N LEU A 174 70.84 43.58 -19.05
CA LEU A 174 72.01 42.96 -19.67
C LEU A 174 72.01 43.25 -21.18
N LYS A 175 71.75 44.51 -21.55
CA LYS A 175 71.76 45.00 -22.94
C LYS A 175 72.02 46.53 -23.00
N SER A 176 73.13 46.99 -22.39
CA SER A 176 73.82 48.25 -22.74
C SER A 176 74.97 48.53 -21.77
N ARG A 177 76.09 47.82 -21.95
CA ARG A 177 77.41 48.42 -21.73
C ARG A 177 78.42 47.66 -22.58
N VAL A 178 78.82 48.33 -23.66
CA VAL A 178 80.07 48.11 -24.40
C VAL A 178 81.24 48.21 -23.44
#